data_AF-A0A7X9KPW8-F1
#
_entry.id   AF-A0A7X9KPW8-F1
#
_cell.length_a   1.000
_cell.length_b   1.000
_cell.length_c   1.000
_cell.angle_alpha   90.00
_cell.angle_beta   90.00
_cell.angle_gamma   90.00
#
_symmetry.space_group_name_H-M   'P 1'
#
loop_
_entity.id
_entity.type
_entity.pdbx_description
1 polymer ?
#
loop_
_entity_poly.entity_id
_entity_poly.type
_entity_poly.pdbx_seq_one_letter_code
_entity_poly.pdbx_strand_id
1 'polypeptide(L)'
;ILRSESELIQERTEKYFKDVYDHIIQATDLAENYRDMMMNLQDLYLSNVNLKLNEVMKVMAIVTCLLAPATVIGGIFGMNFDEIPWLHTSYGFFLAVSVMLVIPIIMMVIFRKRGWY
;
A
#
# COMPACT_ATOMS: atom_id res chain seq x y z
N ILE A 1 -46.61 1.57 -20.75
CA ILE A 1 -47.83 0.78 -21.08
C ILE A 1 -48.41 0.31 -19.76
N LEU A 2 -49.30 1.11 -19.17
CA LEU A 2 -50.13 0.71 -18.03
C LEU A 2 -51.57 0.79 -18.52
N ARG A 3 -51.98 -0.16 -19.37
CA ARG A 3 -53.42 -0.36 -19.61
C ARG A 3 -53.88 -1.30 -18.50
N SER A 4 -54.35 -0.73 -17.40
CA SER A 4 -54.97 -1.50 -16.34
C SER A 4 -56.43 -1.74 -16.72
N GLU A 5 -56.77 -2.96 -17.11
CA GLU A 5 -58.15 -3.43 -17.29
C GLU A 5 -58.81 -3.73 -15.91
N SER A 6 -58.56 -2.89 -14.91
CA SER A 6 -59.06 -3.06 -13.54
C SER A 6 -60.14 -2.03 -13.22
N GLU A 7 -61.34 -2.50 -12.83
CA GLU A 7 -62.47 -1.65 -12.42
C GLU A 7 -62.17 -0.74 -11.22
N LEU A 8 -61.05 -0.95 -10.52
CA LEU A 8 -60.62 -0.18 -9.35
C LEU A 8 -59.75 1.05 -9.69
N ILE A 9 -59.28 1.19 -10.93
CA ILE A 9 -58.44 2.32 -11.35
C ILE A 9 -59.28 3.31 -12.17
N GLN A 10 -59.72 4.39 -11.51
CA GLN A 10 -60.28 5.56 -12.17
C GLN A 10 -59.14 6.45 -12.72
N GLU A 11 -59.42 7.17 -13.82
CA GLU A 11 -58.48 8.08 -14.51
C GLU A 11 -57.81 9.10 -13.56
N ARG A 12 -58.52 9.49 -12.48
CA ARG A 12 -57.99 10.36 -11.41
C ARG A 12 -56.91 9.68 -10.55
N THR A 13 -57.04 8.38 -10.28
CA THR A 13 -56.13 7.61 -9.40
C THR A 13 -54.90 7.14 -10.16
N GLU A 14 -55.02 6.89 -11.47
CA GLU A 14 -53.92 6.52 -12.37
C GLU A 14 -52.75 7.51 -12.31
N LYS A 15 -53.04 8.82 -12.24
CA LYS A 15 -52.02 9.86 -12.14
C LYS A 15 -51.20 9.77 -10.84
N TYR A 16 -51.83 9.42 -9.72
CA TYR A 16 -51.13 9.24 -8.43
C TYR A 16 -50.27 7.98 -8.44
N PHE A 17 -50.76 6.89 -9.03
CA PHE A 17 -49.96 5.66 -9.18
C PHE A 17 -48.73 5.88 -10.07
N LYS A 18 -48.88 6.67 -11.14
CA LYS A 18 -47.76 7.04 -12.00
C LYS A 18 -46.72 7.86 -11.26
N ASP A 19 -47.13 8.83 -10.46
CA ASP A 19 -46.22 9.66 -9.66
C ASP A 19 -45.42 8.81 -8.64
N VAL A 20 -46.10 7.88 -7.95
CA VAL A 20 -45.44 6.92 -7.05
C VAL A 20 -44.48 6.01 -7.82
N TYR A 21 -44.87 5.53 -9.00
CA TYR A 21 -44.01 4.71 -9.84
C TYR A 21 -42.75 5.47 -10.30
N ASP A 22 -42.91 6.73 -10.71
CA ASP A 22 -41.79 7.60 -11.09
C ASP A 22 -40.85 7.85 -9.89
N HIS A 23 -41.40 8.03 -8.68
CA HIS A 23 -40.60 8.13 -7.46
C HIS A 23 -39.87 6.83 -7.11
N ILE A 24 -40.49 5.65 -7.33
CA ILE A 24 -39.84 4.36 -7.12
C ILE A 24 -38.65 4.20 -8.08
N ILE A 25 -38.82 4.56 -9.35
CA ILE A 25 -37.73 4.53 -10.33
C ILE A 25 -36.60 5.45 -9.87
N GLN A 26 -36.91 6.70 -9.54
CA GLN A 26 -35.91 7.67 -9.10
C GLN A 26 -35.16 7.22 -7.84
N ALA A 27 -35.87 6.64 -6.86
CA ALA A 27 -35.24 6.07 -5.67
C ALA A 27 -34.33 4.88 -6.00
N THR A 28 -34.73 4.05 -6.97
CA THR A 28 -33.93 2.90 -7.43
C THR A 28 -32.67 3.38 -8.12
N ASP A 29 -32.76 4.35 -9.03
CA ASP A 29 -31.61 4.94 -9.72
C ASP A 29 -30.62 5.58 -8.73
N LEU A 30 -31.13 6.29 -7.72
CA LEU A 30 -30.29 6.85 -6.65
C LEU A 30 -29.60 5.75 -5.84
N ALA A 31 -30.31 4.66 -5.51
CA ALA A 31 -29.75 3.53 -4.79
C ALA A 31 -28.65 2.81 -5.58
N GLU A 32 -28.79 2.67 -6.90
CA GLU A 32 -27.74 2.15 -7.77
C GLU A 32 -26.53 3.08 -7.84
N ASN A 33 -26.74 4.39 -8.04
CA ASN A 33 -25.66 5.37 -8.02
C ASN A 33 -24.87 5.36 -6.70
N TYR A 34 -25.56 5.27 -5.55
CA TYR A 34 -24.89 5.17 -4.25
C TYR A 34 -24.09 3.89 -4.10
N ARG A 35 -24.58 2.78 -4.64
CA ARG A 35 -23.87 1.50 -4.64
C ARG A 35 -22.58 1.58 -5.44
N ASP A 36 -22.63 2.18 -6.62
CA ASP A 36 -21.47 2.38 -7.48
C ASP A 36 -20.45 3.30 -6.82
N MET A 37 -20.91 4.39 -6.19
CA MET A 37 -20.03 5.27 -5.43
C MET A 37 -19.38 4.57 -4.24
N MET A 38 -20.11 3.71 -3.52
CA MET A 38 -19.56 2.94 -2.40
C MET A 38 -18.49 1.95 -2.86
N MET A 39 -18.69 1.26 -3.99
CA MET A 39 -17.68 0.38 -4.57
C MET A 39 -16.42 1.17 -4.94
N ASN A 40 -16.57 2.33 -5.58
CA ASN A 40 -15.44 3.21 -5.92
C ASN A 40 -14.69 3.69 -4.66
N LEU A 41 -15.40 4.05 -3.60
CA LEU A 41 -14.79 4.45 -2.32
C LEU A 41 -14.04 3.29 -1.66
N GLN A 42 -14.58 2.07 -1.73
CA GLN A 42 -13.91 0.88 -1.22
C GLN A 42 -12.60 0.62 -1.98
N ASP A 43 -12.62 0.71 -3.31
CA ASP A 43 -11.42 0.54 -4.13
C ASP A 43 -10.36 1.61 -3.84
N LEU A 44 -10.78 2.87 -3.68
CA LEU A 44 -9.90 3.96 -3.25
C LEU A 44 -9.32 3.73 -1.86
N TYR A 45 -10.13 3.23 -0.92
CA TYR A 45 -9.67 2.90 0.43
C TYR A 45 -8.61 1.80 0.40
N LEU A 46 -8.87 0.70 -0.32
CA LEU A 46 -7.91 -0.39 -0.50
C LEU A 46 -6.61 0.10 -1.17
N SER A 47 -6.72 0.94 -2.19
CA SER A 47 -5.57 1.58 -2.83
C SER A 47 -4.76 2.41 -1.84
N ASN A 48 -5.42 3.22 -1.00
CA ASN A 48 -4.75 4.02 0.02
C ASN A 48 -4.03 3.16 1.07
N VAL A 49 -4.67 2.07 1.51
CA VAL A 49 -4.06 1.08 2.41
C VAL A 49 -2.83 0.45 1.76
N ASN A 50 -2.90 0.06 0.48
CA ASN A 50 -1.76 -0.49 -0.25
C ASN A 50 -0.62 0.53 -0.40
N LEU A 51 -0.91 1.81 -0.61
CA LEU A 51 0.11 2.86 -0.62
C LEU A 51 0.83 2.95 0.73
N LYS A 52 0.09 2.94 1.84
CA LYS A 52 0.67 2.91 3.19
C LYS A 52 1.49 1.65 3.45
N LEU A 53 1.01 0.49 3.01
CA LEU A 53 1.77 -0.77 3.11
C LEU A 53 3.07 -0.72 2.31
N ASN A 54 3.04 -0.16 1.09
CA ASN A 54 4.24 0.04 0.28
C ASN A 54 5.25 0.97 0.97
N GLU A 55 4.79 2.02 1.64
CA GLU A 55 5.64 2.90 2.43
C GLU A 55 6.29 2.16 3.62
N VAL A 56 5.49 1.40 4.39
CA VAL A 56 6.00 0.59 5.51
C VAL A 56 6.99 -0.47 5.04
N MET A 57 6.69 -1.19 3.95
CA MET A 57 7.61 -2.18 3.37
C MET A 57 8.91 -1.54 2.91
N LYS A 58 8.85 -0.34 2.33
CA LYS A 58 10.05 0.42 1.93
C LYS A 58 10.91 0.74 3.14
N VAL A 59 10.32 1.19 4.25
CA VAL A 59 11.05 1.45 5.50
C VAL A 59 11.72 0.19 6.03
N MET A 60 10.99 -0.93 6.11
CA MET A 60 11.55 -2.21 6.56
C MET A 60 12.70 -2.70 5.67
N ALA A 61 12.56 -2.56 4.35
CA ALA A 61 13.60 -2.91 3.39
C ALA A 61 14.85 -2.05 3.56
N ILE A 62 14.70 -0.72 3.75
CA ILE A 62 15.83 0.19 4.01
C ILE A 62 16.56 -0.22 5.29
N VAL A 63 15.84 -0.46 6.39
CA VAL A 63 16.45 -0.90 7.66
C VAL A 63 17.22 -2.21 7.49
N THR A 64 16.61 -3.21 6.83
CA THR A 64 17.25 -4.51 6.57
C THR A 64 18.50 -4.35 5.70
N CYS A 65 18.43 -3.52 4.66
CA CYS A 65 19.52 -3.28 3.73
C CYS A 65 20.70 -2.57 4.39
N LEU A 66 20.44 -1.66 5.35
CA LEU A 66 21.48 -1.02 6.15
C LEU A 66 22.16 -2.00 7.12
N LEU A 67 21.43 -2.97 7.66
CA LEU A 67 21.95 -3.96 8.60
C LEU A 67 22.71 -5.12 7.91
N ALA A 68 22.31 -5.51 6.70
CA ALA A 68 22.87 -6.68 6.02
C ALA A 68 24.41 -6.67 5.87
N PRO A 69 25.08 -5.57 5.43
CA PRO A 69 26.54 -5.52 5.36
C PRO A 69 27.20 -5.69 6.72
N ALA A 70 26.67 -5.05 7.76
CA ALA A 70 27.20 -5.16 9.11
C ALA A 70 27.08 -6.60 9.64
N THR A 71 25.95 -7.27 9.41
CA THR A 71 25.73 -8.66 9.80
C THR A 71 26.64 -9.62 9.05
N VAL A 72 26.83 -9.44 7.74
CA VAL A 72 27.72 -10.30 6.94
C VAL A 72 29.17 -10.16 7.41
N ILE A 73 29.65 -8.93 7.58
CA ILE A 73 31.02 -8.69 8.01
C ILE A 73 31.19 -9.19 9.46
N GLY A 74 30.26 -8.88 10.37
CA GLY A 74 30.29 -9.40 11.74
C GLY A 74 30.25 -10.92 11.81
N GLY A 75 29.49 -11.57 10.92
CA GLY A 75 29.47 -13.02 10.76
C GLY A 75 30.81 -13.58 10.31
N ILE A 76 31.44 -13.01 9.27
CA ILE A 76 32.76 -13.44 8.77
C ILE A 76 33.84 -13.29 9.85
N PHE A 77 33.85 -12.18 10.58
CA PHE A 77 34.81 -11.94 11.67
C PHE A 77 34.52 -12.77 12.93
N GLY A 78 33.30 -13.29 13.08
CA GLY A 78 32.92 -14.20 14.16
C GLY A 78 33.24 -15.67 13.87
N MET A 79 33.70 -16.01 12.65
CA MET A 79 34.14 -17.37 12.32
C MET A 79 35.56 -17.62 12.85
N ASN A 80 35.76 -18.77 13.49
CA ASN A 80 37.07 -19.21 14.01
C ASN A 80 38.02 -19.64 12.87
N PHE A 81 38.43 -18.72 12.00
CA PHE A 81 39.48 -18.96 11.01
C PHE A 81 40.83 -18.47 11.54
N ASP A 82 41.80 -19.39 11.66
CA ASP A 82 43.17 -19.10 12.12
C ASP A 82 43.97 -18.23 11.12
N GLU A 83 43.62 -18.25 9.83
CA GLU A 83 44.23 -17.38 8.80
C GLU A 83 43.18 -16.48 8.15
N ILE A 84 42.77 -15.42 8.85
CA ILE A 84 42.13 -14.28 8.19
C ILE A 84 43.26 -13.30 7.80
N PRO A 85 43.60 -13.15 6.49
CA PRO A 85 44.78 -12.39 6.06
C PRO A 85 44.79 -10.93 6.52
N TRP A 86 43.61 -10.39 6.81
CA TRP A 86 43.40 -9.01 7.23
C TRP A 86 43.41 -8.81 8.75
N LEU A 87 43.35 -9.86 9.56
CA LEU A 87 43.16 -9.74 11.02
C LEU A 87 44.48 -9.65 11.81
N HIS A 88 45.59 -10.13 11.23
CA HIS A 88 46.93 -10.07 11.83
C HIS A 88 47.62 -8.69 11.72
N THR A 89 47.02 -7.73 11.03
CA THR A 89 47.58 -6.38 10.83
C THR A 89 46.89 -5.40 11.78
N SER A 90 47.63 -4.54 12.51
CA SER A 90 47.04 -3.55 13.45
C SER A 90 45.98 -2.62 12.83
N TYR A 91 45.97 -2.45 11.50
CA TYR A 91 45.02 -1.61 10.79
C TYR A 91 43.79 -2.36 10.24
N GLY A 92 43.81 -3.69 10.21
CA GLY A 92 42.74 -4.49 9.59
C GLY A 92 41.41 -4.39 10.31
N PHE A 93 41.43 -4.31 11.65
CA PHE A 93 40.25 -4.06 12.46
C PHE A 93 39.61 -2.70 12.14
N PHE A 94 40.41 -1.62 12.10
CA PHE A 94 39.92 -0.29 11.77
C PHE A 94 39.40 -0.20 10.33
N LEU A 95 40.05 -0.88 9.38
CA LEU A 95 39.62 -0.93 7.98
C LEU A 95 38.29 -1.69 7.83
N ALA A 96 38.11 -2.82 8.52
CA ALA A 96 36.85 -3.56 8.51
C ALA A 96 35.70 -2.74 9.10
N VAL A 97 35.92 -2.09 10.25
CA VAL A 97 34.92 -1.22 10.90
C VAL A 97 34.57 -0.02 10.01
N SER A 98 35.56 0.60 9.37
CA SER A 98 35.30 1.71 8.45
C SER A 98 34.47 1.27 7.25
N VAL A 99 34.73 0.10 6.66
CA VAL A 99 33.91 -0.46 5.57
C VAL A 99 32.49 -0.79 6.03
N MET A 100 32.32 -1.35 7.23
CA MET A 100 30.99 -1.62 7.83
C MET A 100 30.16 -0.34 8.01
N LEU A 101 30.79 0.81 8.27
CA LEU A 101 30.08 2.09 8.45
C LEU A 101 29.88 2.85 7.13
N VAL A 102 30.88 2.82 6.25
CA VAL A 102 30.85 3.57 4.97
C VAL A 102 29.81 3.00 4.02
N ILE A 103 29.66 1.67 3.94
CA ILE A 103 28.68 1.05 3.03
C ILE A 103 27.24 1.48 3.35
N PRO A 104 26.72 1.36 4.59
CA PRO A 104 25.39 1.85 4.95
C PRO A 104 25.20 3.35 4.68
N ILE A 105 26.22 4.17 4.92
CA ILE A 105 26.16 5.63 4.66
C ILE A 105 25.99 5.90 3.16
N ILE A 106 26.76 5.23 2.30
CA ILE A 106 26.62 5.35 0.83
C ILE A 106 25.22 4.92 0.40
N MET A 107 24.73 3.80 0.93
CA MET A 107 23.38 3.32 0.63
C MET A 107 22.31 4.32 1.07
N MET A 108 22.44 4.92 2.24
CA MET A 108 21.52 5.95 2.74
C MET A 108 21.49 7.17 1.81
N VAL A 109 22.64 7.63 1.30
CA VAL A 109 22.72 8.74 0.34
C VAL A 109 22.05 8.37 -0.99
N ILE A 110 22.24 7.14 -1.47
CA ILE A 110 21.59 6.64 -2.69
C ILE A 110 20.07 6.55 -2.51
N PHE A 111 19.59 6.00 -1.39
CA PHE A 111 18.16 5.91 -1.07
C PHE A 111 17.51 7.30 -0.98
N ARG A 112 18.20 8.27 -0.36
CA ARG A 112 17.74 9.67 -0.33
C ARG A 112 17.65 10.29 -1.72
N LYS A 113 18.66 10.07 -2.58
CA LYS A 113 18.65 10.60 -3.97
C LYS A 113 17.58 9.97 -4.85
N ARG A 114 17.21 8.71 -4.61
CA ARG A 114 16.18 8.01 -5.38
C ARG A 114 14.75 8.33 -4.93
N GLY A 115 14.54 9.19 -3.93
CA GLY A 115 13.20 9.49 -3.39
C GLY A 115 12.58 8.31 -2.66
N TRP A 116 13.41 7.45 -2.05
CA TRP A 116 12.95 6.35 -1.21
C TRP A 116 12.69 6.80 0.24
N TYR A 117 13.02 8.06 0.55
CA TYR A 117 12.59 8.81 1.72
C TYR A 117 11.50 9.80 1.34
#